data_AF-A0A3D4H4Q6-F1
#
_entry.id   AF-A0A3D4H4Q6-F1
#
_cell.length_a   1.000
_cell.length_b   1.000
_cell.length_c   1.000
_cell.angle_alpha   90.00
_cell.angle_beta   90.00
_cell.angle_gamma   90.00
#
_symmetry.space_group_name_H-M   'P 1'
#
loop_
_entity.id
_entity.type
_entity.pdbx_description
1 polymer ?
#
loop_
_entity_poly.entity_id
_entity_poly.type
_entity_poly.pdbx_seq_one_letter_code
_entity_poly.pdbx_strand_id
1 'polypeptide(L)'
;MEASVSTVPGTFKRFIDSEEQLDAMRRNLSECADYIDALSQKTGRDLHLGLEPEPLCLFETSGETVTFIDQLLEAGLTERDILLRRIGVNYDACHLAVEYELAKESLERFVDRGMRISKIHLSSALKVADFSPAILARLQNFCDEVYLHQVVARSAEGALERYEDLDVALEARESGRDTAEEWRIHFHIPLHSSPGKPLESTSDHIHDVFDFLESHRGVCRHFEMETYTWEVLPNDLGEGDVVDQLVREYDWTLKELNSRGLV
;
A
#
# COMPACT_ATOMS: atom_id res chain seq x y z
N MET A 1 1.62 -21.50 14.74
CA MET A 1 1.13 -20.11 14.90
C MET A 1 2.06 -19.23 14.09
N GLU A 2 1.48 -18.30 13.34
CA GLU A 2 2.15 -17.41 12.39
C GLU A 2 2.17 -15.99 12.96
N ALA A 3 3.22 -15.20 12.70
CA ALA A 3 3.28 -13.79 13.07
C ALA A 3 4.10 -12.99 12.05
N SER A 4 3.56 -11.84 11.64
CA SER A 4 4.21 -10.93 10.68
C SER A 4 4.46 -9.58 11.32
N VAL A 5 5.57 -8.94 10.94
CA VAL A 5 5.79 -7.50 11.13
C VAL A 5 5.92 -6.85 9.76
N SER A 6 5.40 -5.64 9.58
CA SER A 6 5.56 -4.86 8.35
C SER A 6 6.64 -3.79 8.53
N THR A 7 7.28 -3.40 7.44
CA THR A 7 8.18 -2.23 7.37
C THR A 7 8.04 -1.55 6.02
N VAL A 8 8.29 -0.24 6.00
CA VAL A 8 8.42 0.56 4.76
C VAL A 8 9.48 -0.02 3.82
N PRO A 9 9.46 0.30 2.51
CA PRO A 9 10.28 -0.36 1.51
C PRO A 9 11.69 0.25 1.48
N GLY A 10 12.44 0.06 2.56
CA GLY A 10 13.76 0.64 2.75
C GLY A 10 13.72 2.11 3.13
N THR A 11 13.65 3.01 2.15
CA THR A 11 13.71 4.47 2.33
C THR A 11 13.07 5.19 1.15
N PHE A 12 12.94 6.53 1.22
CA PHE A 12 12.59 7.34 0.06
C PHE A 12 13.60 7.19 -1.07
N LYS A 13 13.11 7.05 -2.31
CA LYS A 13 13.95 6.87 -3.51
C LYS A 13 14.97 8.01 -3.65
N ARG A 14 14.57 9.25 -3.33
CA ARG A 14 15.44 10.45 -3.36
C ARG A 14 16.56 10.48 -2.32
N PHE A 15 16.49 9.66 -1.27
CA PHE A 15 17.55 9.59 -0.24
C PHE A 15 18.66 8.61 -0.61
N ILE A 16 18.49 7.86 -1.71
CA ILE A 16 19.55 7.01 -2.26
C ILE A 16 20.46 7.85 -3.13
N ASP A 17 21.73 7.93 -2.74
CA ASP A 17 22.79 8.62 -3.49
C ASP A 17 23.97 7.70 -3.82
N SER A 18 23.98 6.45 -3.33
CA SER A 18 25.08 5.52 -3.52
C SER A 18 24.69 4.04 -3.47
N GLU A 19 25.43 3.20 -4.20
CA GLU A 19 25.26 1.74 -4.19
C GLU A 19 25.56 1.14 -2.81
N GLU A 20 26.43 1.79 -2.02
CA GLU A 20 26.78 1.35 -0.66
C GLU A 20 25.55 1.32 0.27
N GLN A 21 24.62 2.28 0.11
CA GLN A 21 23.35 2.28 0.85
C GLN A 21 22.49 1.07 0.48
N LEU A 22 22.41 0.73 -0.80
CA LEU A 22 21.66 -0.43 -1.29
C LEU A 22 22.30 -1.74 -0.81
N ASP A 23 23.64 -1.84 -0.85
CA ASP A 23 24.38 -2.98 -0.30
C ASP A 23 24.15 -3.16 1.20
N ALA A 24 24.13 -2.05 1.96
CA ALA A 24 23.82 -2.10 3.38
C ALA A 24 22.39 -2.59 3.65
N MET A 25 21.40 -2.13 2.88
CA MET A 25 20.01 -2.61 3.00
C MET A 25 19.90 -4.09 2.69
N ARG A 26 20.52 -4.56 1.59
CA ARG A 26 20.52 -5.98 1.22
C ARG A 26 21.15 -6.86 2.30
N ARG A 27 22.28 -6.43 2.88
CA ARG A 27 22.90 -7.13 4.03
C ARG A 27 21.99 -7.18 5.24
N ASN A 28 21.42 -6.05 5.66
CA ASN A 28 20.56 -5.99 6.84
C ASN A 28 19.29 -6.85 6.68
N LEU A 29 18.68 -6.86 5.50
CA LEU A 29 17.51 -7.70 5.22
C LEU A 29 17.86 -9.20 5.21
N SER A 30 19.03 -9.55 4.68
CA SER A 30 19.54 -10.93 4.67
C SER A 30 19.83 -11.43 6.09
N GLU A 31 20.57 -10.64 6.89
CA GLU A 31 20.82 -10.94 8.30
C GLU A 31 19.53 -11.04 9.12
N CYS A 32 18.55 -10.18 8.82
CA CYS A 32 17.21 -10.25 9.42
C CYS A 32 16.50 -11.56 9.04
N ALA A 33 16.54 -11.96 7.78
CA ALA A 33 15.94 -13.22 7.32
C ALA A 33 16.52 -14.43 8.07
N ASP A 34 17.86 -14.51 8.18
CA ASP A 34 18.54 -15.59 8.92
C ASP A 34 18.18 -15.59 10.41
N TYR A 35 18.10 -14.40 11.02
CA TYR A 35 17.69 -14.26 12.41
C TYR A 35 16.24 -14.74 12.62
N ILE A 36 15.32 -14.32 11.78
CA ILE A 36 13.90 -14.72 11.85
C ILE A 36 13.78 -16.23 11.64
N ASP A 37 14.57 -16.85 10.74
CA ASP A 37 14.54 -18.30 10.54
C ASP A 37 15.03 -19.05 11.78
N ALA A 38 16.16 -18.64 12.36
CA ALA A 38 16.66 -19.23 13.61
C ALA A 38 15.67 -19.08 14.77
N LEU A 39 15.01 -17.92 14.89
CA LEU A 39 13.98 -17.68 15.89
C LEU A 39 12.72 -18.53 15.65
N SER A 40 12.33 -18.69 14.38
CA SER A 40 11.21 -19.54 13.97
C SER A 40 11.47 -21.00 14.34
N GLN A 41 12.66 -21.52 14.05
CA GLN A 41 13.08 -22.87 14.44
C GLN A 41 13.09 -23.05 15.96
N LYS A 42 13.61 -22.08 16.71
CA LYS A 42 13.68 -22.10 18.18
C LYS A 42 12.30 -22.09 18.84
N THR A 43 11.36 -21.35 18.28
CA THR A 43 10.03 -21.13 18.89
C THR A 43 8.94 -22.04 18.33
N GLY A 44 9.18 -22.69 17.19
CA GLY A 44 8.17 -23.45 16.45
C GLY A 44 7.08 -22.57 15.84
N ARG A 45 7.33 -21.26 15.67
CA ARG A 45 6.40 -20.29 15.07
C ARG A 45 6.88 -19.92 13.67
N ASP A 46 5.96 -19.65 12.76
CA ASP A 46 6.29 -19.10 11.45
C ASP A 46 6.36 -17.58 11.56
N LEU A 47 7.57 -17.03 11.61
CA LEU A 47 7.81 -15.60 11.71
C LEU A 47 8.32 -15.05 10.38
N HIS A 48 7.93 -13.83 10.03
CA HIS A 48 8.38 -13.14 8.81
C HIS A 48 8.20 -11.63 8.86
N LEU A 49 8.94 -10.95 7.99
CA LEU A 49 8.88 -9.51 7.73
C LEU A 49 8.18 -9.27 6.39
N GLY A 50 7.22 -8.37 6.34
CA GLY A 50 6.59 -7.86 5.13
C GLY A 50 7.18 -6.50 4.75
N LEU A 51 7.73 -6.38 3.54
CA LEU A 51 8.14 -5.10 2.99
C LEU A 51 6.95 -4.51 2.24
N GLU A 52 6.60 -3.27 2.55
CA GLU A 52 5.42 -2.59 2.01
C GLU A 52 5.81 -1.67 0.85
N PRO A 53 5.47 -1.97 -0.42
CA PRO A 53 5.67 -1.03 -1.51
C PRO A 53 4.86 0.25 -1.25
N GLU A 54 5.47 1.40 -1.47
CA GLU A 54 4.89 2.71 -1.11
C GLU A 54 5.33 3.79 -2.11
N PRO A 55 4.41 4.68 -2.55
CA PRO A 55 4.74 5.79 -3.44
C PRO A 55 5.98 6.57 -3.02
N LEU A 56 6.84 6.96 -3.97
CA LEU A 56 8.10 7.72 -3.75
C LEU A 56 9.20 6.99 -2.99
N CYS A 57 8.95 5.79 -2.45
CA CYS A 57 9.95 5.00 -1.76
C CYS A 57 10.77 4.11 -2.72
N LEU A 58 11.80 3.43 -2.21
CA LEU A 58 12.81 2.71 -3.01
C LEU A 58 12.18 1.79 -4.06
N PHE A 59 11.10 1.11 -3.67
CA PHE A 59 10.19 0.43 -4.58
C PHE A 59 8.76 0.83 -4.25
N GLU A 60 8.08 1.38 -5.24
CA GLU A 60 6.70 1.86 -5.10
C GLU A 60 5.69 0.97 -5.82
N THR A 61 6.12 0.29 -6.89
CA THR A 61 5.28 -0.62 -7.68
C THR A 61 5.59 -2.08 -7.39
N SER A 62 4.66 -2.99 -7.71
CA SER A 62 4.94 -4.42 -7.64
C SER A 62 6.07 -4.87 -8.58
N GLY A 63 6.31 -4.16 -9.68
CA GLY A 63 7.41 -4.44 -10.61
C GLY A 63 8.78 -4.10 -10.02
N GLU A 64 8.88 -2.94 -9.36
CA GLU A 64 10.09 -2.55 -8.62
C GLU A 64 10.31 -3.46 -7.42
N THR A 65 9.24 -3.87 -6.73
CA THR A 65 9.31 -4.81 -5.61
C THR A 65 9.89 -6.16 -6.04
N VAL A 66 9.41 -6.73 -7.16
CA VAL A 66 10.00 -7.96 -7.71
C VAL A 66 11.47 -7.76 -8.05
N THR A 67 11.80 -6.64 -8.69
CA THR A 67 13.18 -6.32 -9.08
C THR A 67 14.10 -6.26 -7.85
N PHE A 68 13.65 -5.62 -6.77
CA PHE A 68 14.41 -5.52 -5.53
C PHE A 68 14.61 -6.88 -4.85
N ILE A 69 13.59 -7.72 -4.82
CA ILE A 69 13.70 -9.07 -4.24
C ILE A 69 14.57 -9.98 -5.10
N ASP A 70 14.50 -9.88 -6.43
CA ASP A 70 15.43 -10.57 -7.33
C ASP A 70 16.88 -10.15 -7.07
N GLN A 71 17.15 -8.85 -6.90
CA GLN A 71 18.49 -8.36 -6.54
C GLN A 71 18.96 -8.87 -5.16
N LEU A 72 18.05 -8.96 -4.18
CA LEU A 72 18.36 -9.51 -2.85
C LEU A 72 18.73 -10.99 -2.93
N LEU A 73 18.03 -11.75 -3.78
CA LEU A 73 18.34 -13.15 -4.07
C LEU A 73 19.68 -13.32 -4.80
N GLU A 74 19.95 -12.47 -5.79
CA GLU A 74 21.18 -12.48 -6.59
C GLU A 74 22.42 -12.11 -5.77
N ALA A 75 22.26 -11.26 -4.74
CA ALA A 75 23.33 -10.92 -3.81
C ALA A 75 23.87 -12.15 -3.06
N GLY A 76 23.08 -13.22 -2.93
CA GLY A 76 23.52 -14.51 -2.38
C GLY A 76 23.99 -14.45 -0.92
N LEU A 77 23.50 -13.47 -0.16
CA LEU A 77 23.89 -13.23 1.23
C LEU A 77 23.19 -14.18 2.22
N THR A 78 22.02 -14.70 1.84
CA THR A 78 21.21 -15.67 2.58
C THR A 78 20.67 -16.71 1.60
N GLU A 79 20.43 -17.94 2.08
CA GLU A 79 19.85 -19.01 1.27
C GLU A 79 18.48 -18.59 0.71
N ARG A 80 18.24 -18.83 -0.59
CA ARG A 80 17.00 -18.48 -1.29
C ARG A 80 15.74 -18.90 -0.53
N ASP A 81 15.73 -20.13 -0.04
CA ASP A 81 14.60 -20.70 0.67
C ASP A 81 14.35 -20.05 2.03
N ILE A 82 15.41 -19.57 2.70
CA ILE A 82 15.26 -18.77 3.92
C ILE A 82 14.69 -17.41 3.57
N LEU A 83 15.27 -16.73 2.58
CA LEU A 83 14.84 -15.39 2.18
C LEU A 83 13.36 -15.36 1.80
N LEU A 84 12.92 -16.22 0.87
CA LEU A 84 11.54 -16.25 0.39
C LEU A 84 10.52 -16.69 1.45
N ARG A 85 10.96 -17.38 2.51
CA ARG A 85 10.11 -17.67 3.68
C ARG A 85 10.06 -16.51 4.65
N ARG A 86 11.15 -15.77 4.85
CA ARG A 86 11.26 -14.82 5.98
C ARG A 86 11.03 -13.38 5.59
N ILE A 87 11.24 -13.05 4.32
CA ILE A 87 10.98 -11.74 3.73
C ILE A 87 9.89 -11.93 2.68
N GLY A 88 8.78 -11.23 2.87
CA GLY A 88 7.67 -11.20 1.93
C GLY A 88 7.19 -9.77 1.69
N VAL A 89 6.04 -9.65 1.05
CA VAL A 89 5.39 -8.38 0.72
C VAL A 89 4.30 -8.10 1.73
N ASN A 90 4.31 -6.92 2.35
CA ASN A 90 3.09 -6.36 2.92
C ASN A 90 2.35 -5.64 1.80
N TYR A 91 1.20 -6.18 1.37
CA TYR A 91 0.46 -5.61 0.27
C TYR A 91 -0.52 -4.57 0.80
N ASP A 92 -0.22 -3.29 0.58
CA ASP A 92 -1.16 -2.21 0.89
C ASP A 92 -2.01 -1.86 -0.34
N ALA A 93 -3.31 -2.11 -0.24
CA ALA A 93 -4.23 -1.89 -1.36
C ALA A 93 -4.32 -0.40 -1.75
N CYS A 94 -4.19 0.52 -0.80
CA CYS A 94 -4.14 1.95 -1.07
C CYS A 94 -2.90 2.31 -1.89
N HIS A 95 -1.70 1.89 -1.43
CA HIS A 95 -0.44 2.24 -2.10
C HIS A 95 -0.41 1.80 -3.56
N LEU A 96 -0.75 0.53 -3.83
CA LEU A 96 -0.70 0.01 -5.19
C LEU A 96 -1.82 0.58 -6.06
N ALA A 97 -2.97 0.94 -5.46
CA ALA A 97 -3.99 1.68 -6.18
C ALA A 97 -3.52 3.08 -6.52
N VAL A 98 -2.82 3.79 -5.64
CA VAL A 98 -2.25 5.12 -5.92
C VAL A 98 -1.25 5.07 -7.08
N GLU A 99 -0.46 4.01 -7.18
CA GLU A 99 0.44 3.76 -8.32
C GLU A 99 -0.27 3.33 -9.62
N TYR A 100 -1.61 3.35 -9.65
CA TYR A 100 -2.44 2.91 -10.78
C TYR A 100 -2.24 1.44 -11.20
N GLU A 101 -1.72 0.60 -10.30
CA GLU A 101 -1.65 -0.83 -10.57
C GLU A 101 -3.03 -1.49 -10.44
N LEU A 102 -3.18 -2.66 -11.06
CA LEU A 102 -4.36 -3.52 -10.93
C LEU A 102 -4.09 -4.58 -9.87
N ALA A 103 -4.97 -4.69 -8.87
CA ALA A 103 -4.71 -5.54 -7.71
C ALA A 103 -4.35 -6.98 -8.07
N LYS A 104 -5.15 -7.57 -8.98
CA LYS A 104 -4.94 -8.93 -9.48
C LYS A 104 -3.56 -9.09 -10.14
N GLU A 105 -3.18 -8.17 -11.02
CA GLU A 105 -1.90 -8.26 -11.75
C GLU A 105 -0.70 -8.11 -10.80
N SER A 106 -0.77 -7.18 -9.84
CA SER A 106 0.29 -6.99 -8.84
C SER A 106 0.44 -8.22 -7.93
N LEU A 107 -0.67 -8.78 -7.46
CA LEU A 107 -0.66 -9.95 -6.58
C LEU A 107 -0.22 -11.23 -7.32
N GLU A 108 -0.71 -11.46 -8.54
CA GLU A 108 -0.26 -12.57 -9.40
C GLU A 108 1.24 -12.47 -9.67
N ARG A 109 1.76 -11.26 -9.94
CA ARG A 109 3.19 -11.01 -10.13
C ARG A 109 4.03 -11.47 -8.94
N PHE A 110 3.56 -11.28 -7.70
CA PHE A 110 4.26 -11.76 -6.51
C PHE A 110 4.16 -13.28 -6.35
N VAL A 111 2.96 -13.84 -6.52
CA VAL A 111 2.75 -15.29 -6.38
C VAL A 111 3.54 -16.07 -7.43
N ASP A 112 3.57 -15.62 -8.68
CA ASP A 112 4.31 -16.25 -9.78
C ASP A 112 5.82 -16.27 -9.55
N ARG A 113 6.34 -15.31 -8.76
CA ARG A 113 7.74 -15.27 -8.34
C ARG A 113 8.02 -16.07 -7.05
N GLY A 114 7.01 -16.71 -6.49
CA GLY A 114 7.12 -17.47 -5.24
C GLY A 114 7.35 -16.57 -4.02
N MET A 115 7.00 -15.28 -4.13
CA MET A 115 7.13 -14.34 -3.03
C MET A 115 5.99 -14.55 -2.04
N ARG A 116 6.32 -14.55 -0.75
CA ARG A 116 5.33 -14.61 0.34
C ARG A 116 4.52 -13.31 0.37
N ILE A 117 3.20 -13.40 0.43
CA ILE A 117 2.34 -12.28 0.83
C ILE A 117 2.22 -12.31 2.36
N SER A 118 3.04 -11.49 3.02
CA SER A 118 3.22 -11.49 4.47
C SER A 118 1.98 -11.03 5.21
N LYS A 119 1.32 -10.01 4.66
CA LYS A 119 0.11 -9.37 5.17
C LYS A 119 -0.55 -8.59 4.01
N ILE A 120 -1.86 -8.41 4.08
CA ILE A 120 -2.62 -7.52 3.19
C ILE A 120 -3.26 -6.43 4.05
N HIS A 121 -2.93 -5.17 3.80
CA HIS A 121 -3.68 -4.03 4.32
C HIS A 121 -4.88 -3.78 3.41
N LEU A 122 -6.07 -3.84 4.02
CA LEU A 122 -7.34 -3.50 3.42
C LEU A 122 -7.53 -2.00 3.63
N SER A 123 -7.08 -1.22 2.65
CA SER A 123 -7.03 0.25 2.69
C SER A 123 -7.45 0.83 1.34
N SER A 124 -8.02 2.03 1.34
CA SER A 124 -8.44 2.72 0.12
C SER A 124 -7.95 4.16 0.09
N ALA A 125 -7.64 4.64 -1.11
CA ALA A 125 -7.18 5.99 -1.41
C ALA A 125 -8.33 6.86 -1.96
N LEU A 126 -8.08 8.16 -2.02
CA LEU A 126 -8.96 9.14 -2.66
C LEU A 126 -8.64 9.25 -4.16
N LYS A 127 -9.69 9.29 -5.00
CA LYS A 127 -9.62 9.55 -6.45
C LYS A 127 -10.31 10.87 -6.78
N VAL A 128 -9.68 11.66 -7.66
CA VAL A 128 -10.19 12.96 -8.11
C VAL A 128 -10.04 13.11 -9.62
N ALA A 129 -11.14 13.36 -10.32
CA ALA A 129 -11.13 13.71 -11.75
C ALA A 129 -11.83 15.06 -12.03
N ASP A 130 -12.48 15.66 -11.03
CA ASP A 130 -13.06 17.01 -11.10
C ASP A 130 -12.12 18.00 -10.41
N PHE A 131 -11.50 18.87 -11.21
CA PHE A 131 -10.59 19.92 -10.74
C PHE A 131 -11.23 21.30 -10.75
N SER A 132 -12.56 21.38 -10.60
CA SER A 132 -13.25 22.65 -10.42
C SER A 132 -12.76 23.37 -9.14
N PRO A 133 -12.80 24.71 -9.09
CA PRO A 133 -12.30 25.47 -7.93
C PRO A 133 -12.91 25.05 -6.59
N ALA A 134 -14.16 24.58 -6.59
CA ALA A 134 -14.82 24.09 -5.37
C ALA A 134 -14.20 22.77 -4.87
N ILE A 135 -13.78 21.89 -5.77
CA ILE A 135 -13.15 20.62 -5.40
C ILE A 135 -11.71 20.82 -4.97
N LEU A 136 -10.96 21.67 -5.65
CA LEU A 136 -9.61 22.05 -5.22
C LEU A 136 -9.63 22.67 -3.81
N ALA A 137 -10.58 23.58 -3.54
CA ALA A 137 -10.77 24.14 -2.20
C ALA A 137 -11.19 23.09 -1.15
N ARG A 138 -11.94 22.06 -1.55
CA ARG A 138 -12.28 20.93 -0.67
C ARG A 138 -11.04 20.09 -0.35
N LEU A 139 -10.21 19.79 -1.34
CA LEU A 139 -8.96 19.03 -1.19
C LEU A 139 -7.96 19.73 -0.26
N GLN A 140 -7.94 21.06 -0.25
CA GLN A 140 -7.10 21.81 0.69
C GLN A 140 -7.38 21.48 2.16
N ASN A 141 -8.58 21.01 2.51
CA ASN A 141 -8.92 20.60 3.88
C ASN A 141 -8.38 19.21 4.25
N PHE A 142 -7.84 18.46 3.28
CA PHE A 142 -7.15 17.20 3.54
C PHE A 142 -5.66 17.43 3.82
N CYS A 143 -5.08 18.55 3.37
CA CYS A 143 -3.70 18.87 3.69
C CYS A 143 -3.48 18.91 5.21
N ASP A 144 -2.47 18.19 5.67
CA ASP A 144 -2.12 18.00 7.07
C ASP A 144 -0.59 18.11 7.22
N GLU A 145 -0.10 18.62 8.34
CA GLU A 145 1.35 18.81 8.58
C GLU A 145 2.05 17.54 9.08
N VAL A 146 1.29 16.54 9.54
CA VAL A 146 1.76 15.30 10.16
C VAL A 146 1.78 14.16 9.15
N TYR A 147 0.74 14.05 8.32
CA TYR A 147 0.58 12.95 7.36
C TYR A 147 0.95 13.36 5.93
N LEU A 148 1.82 12.57 5.30
CA LEU A 148 2.24 12.75 3.92
C LEU A 148 1.21 12.11 2.96
N HIS A 149 0.78 12.84 1.92
CA HIS A 149 -0.33 12.40 1.06
C HIS A 149 0.07 11.73 -0.25
N GLN A 150 1.32 11.82 -0.70
CA GLN A 150 1.84 11.23 -1.95
C GLN A 150 0.82 11.18 -3.10
N VAL A 151 0.75 12.24 -3.92
CA VAL A 151 -0.22 12.31 -5.02
C VAL A 151 0.38 11.75 -6.30
N VAL A 152 -0.32 10.83 -6.96
CA VAL A 152 0.02 10.34 -8.29
C VAL A 152 -1.03 10.81 -9.29
N ALA A 153 -0.59 11.69 -10.18
CA ALA A 153 -1.38 12.31 -11.22
C ALA A 153 -1.21 11.57 -12.54
N ARG A 154 -2.31 11.27 -13.23
CA ARG A 154 -2.32 10.57 -14.52
C ARG A 154 -2.83 11.47 -15.64
N SER A 155 -2.01 11.66 -16.67
CA SER A 155 -2.41 12.39 -17.89
C SER A 155 -3.38 11.59 -18.76
N ALA A 156 -3.99 12.25 -19.75
CA ALA A 156 -4.86 11.63 -20.74
C ALA A 156 -4.14 10.52 -21.55
N GLU A 157 -2.83 10.67 -21.76
CA GLU A 157 -1.96 9.70 -22.44
C GLU A 157 -1.49 8.57 -21.50
N GLY A 158 -1.86 8.61 -20.22
CA GLY A 158 -1.49 7.63 -19.21
C GLY A 158 -0.11 7.87 -18.57
N ALA A 159 0.52 9.03 -18.81
CA ALA A 159 1.77 9.37 -18.13
C ALA A 159 1.50 9.65 -16.64
N LEU A 160 2.38 9.16 -15.77
CA LEU A 160 2.27 9.34 -14.33
C LEU A 160 3.26 10.39 -13.83
N GLU A 161 2.77 11.39 -13.13
CA GLU A 161 3.55 12.38 -12.39
C GLU A 161 3.30 12.19 -10.89
N ARG A 162 4.36 12.28 -10.09
CA ARG A 162 4.30 12.06 -8.64
C ARG A 162 4.63 13.36 -7.93
N TYR A 163 3.76 13.75 -7.01
CA TYR A 163 3.97 14.87 -6.10
C TYR A 163 4.21 14.32 -4.70
N GLU A 164 5.16 14.94 -4.01
CA GLU A 164 5.54 14.54 -2.66
C GLU A 164 4.36 14.59 -1.69
N ASP A 165 3.54 15.62 -1.83
CA ASP A 165 2.39 15.86 -0.95
C ASP A 165 1.27 16.61 -1.71
N LEU A 166 0.10 16.70 -1.07
CA LEU A 166 -1.10 17.24 -1.69
C LEU A 166 -1.02 18.74 -1.97
N ASP A 167 -0.38 19.51 -1.10
CA ASP A 167 -0.17 20.95 -1.29
C ASP A 167 0.68 21.25 -2.53
N VAL A 168 1.74 20.45 -2.77
CA VAL A 168 2.60 20.54 -3.96
C VAL A 168 1.80 20.24 -5.23
N ALA A 169 0.92 19.23 -5.20
CA ALA A 169 0.04 18.90 -6.32
C ALA A 169 -0.96 20.03 -6.61
N LEU A 170 -1.58 20.60 -5.56
CA LEU A 170 -2.49 21.73 -5.64
C LEU A 170 -1.81 22.96 -6.25
N GLU A 171 -0.59 23.32 -5.80
CA GLU A 171 0.18 24.41 -6.39
C GLU A 171 0.51 24.15 -7.87
N ALA A 172 0.89 22.92 -8.21
CA ALA A 172 1.15 22.53 -9.60
C ALA A 172 -0.09 22.69 -10.48
N ARG A 173 -1.27 22.33 -9.97
CA ARG A 173 -2.55 22.52 -10.67
C ARG A 173 -2.90 23.99 -10.83
N GLU A 174 -2.80 24.79 -9.77
CA GLU A 174 -3.14 26.21 -9.80
C GLU A 174 -2.24 27.01 -10.74
N SER A 175 -0.95 26.65 -10.81
CA SER A 175 0.03 27.24 -11.73
C SER A 175 -0.12 26.76 -13.18
N GLY A 176 -0.99 25.79 -13.44
CA GLY A 176 -1.19 25.18 -14.76
C GLY A 176 -0.05 24.27 -15.22
N ARG A 177 0.85 23.87 -14.31
CA ARG A 177 1.88 22.87 -14.57
C ARG A 177 1.29 21.47 -14.65
N ASP A 178 0.39 21.16 -13.72
CA ASP A 178 -0.34 19.90 -13.73
C ASP A 178 -1.60 20.01 -14.60
N THR A 179 -1.72 19.10 -15.55
CA THR A 179 -2.87 19.00 -16.47
C THR A 179 -3.47 17.60 -16.49
N ALA A 180 -3.16 16.78 -15.47
CA ALA A 180 -3.67 15.42 -15.35
C ALA A 180 -5.20 15.33 -15.37
N GLU A 181 -5.72 14.19 -15.83
CA GLU A 181 -7.15 13.89 -15.86
C GLU A 181 -7.64 13.25 -14.55
N GLU A 182 -6.74 12.58 -13.82
CA GLU A 182 -7.06 11.95 -12.54
C GLU A 182 -5.89 12.12 -11.57
N TRP A 183 -6.21 12.36 -10.31
CA TRP A 183 -5.29 12.19 -9.19
C TRP A 183 -5.73 11.01 -8.34
N ARG A 184 -4.77 10.22 -7.89
CA ARG A 184 -4.92 9.31 -6.76
C ARG A 184 -4.04 9.83 -5.63
N ILE A 185 -4.65 10.02 -4.47
CA ILE A 185 -4.04 10.66 -3.32
C ILE A 185 -3.96 9.60 -2.23
N HIS A 186 -2.77 9.30 -1.73
CA HIS A 186 -2.58 8.42 -0.59
C HIS A 186 -3.22 9.07 0.64
N PHE A 187 -4.38 8.53 1.00
CA PHE A 187 -5.12 8.93 2.18
C PHE A 187 -6.08 7.80 2.52
N HIS A 188 -5.88 7.14 3.66
CA HIS A 188 -6.73 6.02 4.07
C HIS A 188 -8.13 6.53 4.40
N ILE A 189 -9.08 6.31 3.47
CA ILE A 189 -10.50 6.62 3.69
C ILE A 189 -11.27 5.33 4.05
N PRO A 190 -12.40 5.44 4.79
CA PRO A 190 -13.13 4.27 5.26
C PRO A 190 -13.55 3.35 4.11
N LEU A 191 -13.37 2.03 4.27
CA LEU A 191 -13.67 1.05 3.22
C LEU A 191 -15.16 0.94 2.92
N HIS A 192 -15.97 1.14 3.95
CA HIS A 192 -17.40 0.93 3.94
C HIS A 192 -18.21 2.15 3.45
N SER A 193 -17.54 3.28 3.17
CA SER A 193 -18.18 4.56 2.87
C SER A 193 -17.58 5.27 1.65
N SER A 194 -18.41 5.98 0.91
CA SER A 194 -17.95 6.80 -0.23
C SER A 194 -17.45 8.17 0.27
N PRO A 195 -16.37 8.73 -0.32
CA PRO A 195 -15.91 10.09 -0.03
C PRO A 195 -16.91 11.20 -0.44
N GLY A 196 -18.01 10.82 -1.11
CA GLY A 196 -19.06 11.74 -1.55
C GLY A 196 -18.69 12.48 -2.84
N LYS A 197 -19.56 12.37 -3.85
CA LYS A 197 -19.32 12.93 -5.18
C LYS A 197 -18.95 14.42 -5.12
N PRO A 198 -18.04 14.89 -5.99
CA PRO A 198 -17.40 14.15 -7.09
C PRO A 198 -16.11 13.40 -6.69
N LEU A 199 -15.78 13.33 -5.40
CA LEU A 199 -14.67 12.51 -4.94
C LEU A 199 -15.07 11.03 -4.99
N GLU A 200 -14.11 10.18 -5.37
CA GLU A 200 -14.28 8.73 -5.46
C GLU A 200 -13.20 8.01 -4.63
N SER A 201 -13.36 6.71 -4.39
CA SER A 201 -12.37 5.89 -3.69
C SER A 201 -11.73 4.85 -4.59
N THR A 202 -10.60 4.30 -4.15
CA THR A 202 -10.00 3.09 -4.76
C THR A 202 -10.61 1.79 -4.23
N SER A 203 -11.87 1.80 -3.81
CA SER A 203 -12.56 0.60 -3.29
C SER A 203 -12.70 -0.52 -4.33
N ASP A 204 -12.72 -0.19 -5.62
CA ASP A 204 -12.63 -1.15 -6.73
C ASP A 204 -11.39 -2.04 -6.61
N HIS A 205 -10.24 -1.46 -6.26
CA HIS A 205 -8.98 -2.19 -6.07
C HIS A 205 -9.10 -3.23 -4.94
N ILE A 206 -9.78 -2.89 -3.85
CA ILE A 206 -10.00 -3.82 -2.72
C ILE A 206 -10.91 -4.97 -3.10
N HIS A 207 -11.98 -4.69 -3.86
CA HIS A 207 -12.84 -5.77 -4.34
C HIS A 207 -12.06 -6.75 -5.23
N ASP A 208 -11.15 -6.26 -6.08
CA ASP A 208 -10.25 -7.11 -6.86
C ASP A 208 -9.27 -7.90 -5.97
N VAL A 209 -8.79 -7.34 -4.84
CA VAL A 209 -8.00 -8.08 -3.85
C VAL A 209 -8.81 -9.24 -3.26
N PHE A 210 -10.08 -9.01 -2.89
CA PHE A 210 -10.94 -10.07 -2.37
C PHE A 210 -11.21 -11.17 -3.41
N ASP A 211 -11.46 -10.80 -4.67
CA ASP A 211 -11.64 -11.74 -5.77
C ASP A 211 -10.35 -12.56 -6.04
N PHE A 212 -9.19 -11.92 -5.93
CA PHE A 212 -7.90 -12.61 -5.98
C PHE A 212 -7.76 -13.63 -4.84
N LEU A 213 -8.13 -13.27 -3.61
CA LEU A 213 -8.05 -14.16 -2.45
C LEU A 213 -8.99 -15.37 -2.57
N GLU A 214 -10.17 -15.19 -3.18
CA GLU A 214 -11.10 -16.29 -3.45
C GLU A 214 -10.46 -17.38 -4.35
N SER A 215 -9.70 -16.95 -5.35
CA SER A 215 -8.98 -17.85 -6.27
C SER A 215 -7.65 -18.37 -5.71
N HIS A 216 -7.04 -17.68 -4.74
CA HIS A 216 -5.74 -18.01 -4.14
C HIS A 216 -5.84 -18.28 -2.65
N ARG A 217 -6.77 -19.16 -2.26
CA ARG A 217 -7.06 -19.45 -0.85
C ARG A 217 -5.80 -19.83 -0.07
N GLY A 218 -5.56 -19.11 1.03
CA GLY A 218 -4.43 -19.35 1.92
C GLY A 218 -3.11 -18.71 1.47
N VAL A 219 -3.11 -17.90 0.40
CA VAL A 219 -1.93 -17.11 -0.02
C VAL A 219 -1.47 -16.13 1.06
N CYS A 220 -2.40 -15.60 1.86
CA CYS A 220 -2.13 -14.76 3.01
C CYS A 220 -3.10 -15.13 4.15
N ARG A 221 -2.67 -14.93 5.40
CA ARG A 221 -3.49 -15.16 6.60
C ARG A 221 -3.61 -13.93 7.50
N HIS A 222 -2.84 -12.88 7.24
CA HIS A 222 -2.84 -11.67 8.04
C HIS A 222 -3.46 -10.54 7.22
N PHE A 223 -4.58 -10.04 7.72
CA PHE A 223 -5.29 -8.91 7.16
C PHE A 223 -5.34 -7.81 8.20
N GLU A 224 -5.10 -6.58 7.76
CA GLU A 224 -5.14 -5.39 8.61
C GLU A 224 -6.08 -4.37 7.98
N MET A 225 -6.84 -3.66 8.82
CA MET A 225 -7.61 -2.48 8.43
C MET A 225 -7.02 -1.34 9.26
N GLU A 226 -6.85 -0.18 8.64
CA GLU A 226 -6.17 0.94 9.26
C GLU A 226 -7.09 2.16 9.33
N THR A 227 -7.12 2.82 10.50
CA THR A 227 -8.20 3.76 10.85
C THR A 227 -7.72 5.05 11.51
N TYR A 228 -6.41 5.36 11.48
CA TYR A 228 -5.85 6.50 12.21
C TYR A 228 -6.20 7.86 11.60
N THR A 229 -6.70 7.89 10.36
CA THR A 229 -7.02 9.12 9.61
C THR A 229 -8.43 9.64 9.87
N TRP A 230 -9.31 8.89 10.54
CA TRP A 230 -10.73 9.27 10.60
C TRP A 230 -11.02 10.47 11.51
N GLU A 231 -10.19 10.69 12.54
CA GLU A 231 -10.28 11.87 13.40
C GLU A 231 -9.82 13.16 12.69
N VAL A 232 -9.06 13.03 11.59
CA VAL A 232 -8.54 14.15 10.79
C VAL A 232 -9.25 14.32 9.44
N LEU A 233 -10.27 13.49 9.15
CA LEU A 233 -11.09 13.64 7.96
C LEU A 233 -11.94 14.91 8.03
N PRO A 234 -11.94 15.78 6.99
CA PRO A 234 -12.74 17.00 7.00
C PRO A 234 -14.24 16.74 6.86
N ASN A 235 -15.02 17.06 7.90
CA ASN A 235 -16.49 16.89 8.03
C ASN A 235 -16.98 15.47 7.62
N ASP A 236 -18.30 15.26 7.47
CA ASP A 236 -19.16 14.11 7.06
C ASP A 236 -18.56 12.68 6.85
N LEU A 237 -17.30 12.54 6.46
CA LEU A 237 -16.55 11.29 6.28
C LEU A 237 -15.98 10.69 7.57
N GLY A 238 -15.66 11.54 8.54
CA GLY A 238 -15.20 11.15 9.88
C GLY A 238 -16.27 11.31 10.95
N GLU A 239 -17.51 11.62 10.60
CA GLU A 239 -18.57 11.85 11.59
C GLU A 239 -19.00 10.55 12.29
N GLY A 240 -18.88 10.55 13.61
CA GLY A 240 -19.30 9.45 14.48
C GLY A 240 -18.18 8.98 15.41
N ASP A 241 -18.57 8.20 16.42
CA ASP A 241 -17.62 7.61 17.36
C ASP A 241 -16.66 6.65 16.64
N VAL A 242 -15.35 6.76 16.91
CA VAL A 242 -14.31 5.95 16.25
C VAL A 242 -14.57 4.45 16.42
N VAL A 243 -15.14 4.03 17.56
CA VAL A 243 -15.50 2.64 17.81
C VAL A 243 -16.61 2.17 16.86
N ASP A 244 -17.63 3.00 16.65
CA ASP A 244 -18.71 2.67 15.73
C ASP A 244 -18.21 2.56 14.29
N GLN A 245 -17.27 3.42 13.88
CA GLN A 245 -16.67 3.33 12.55
C GLN A 245 -15.83 2.05 12.40
N LEU A 246 -15.05 1.69 13.43
CA LEU A 246 -14.25 0.47 13.46
C LEU A 246 -15.12 -0.79 13.35
N VAL A 247 -16.24 -0.82 14.08
CA VAL A 247 -17.20 -1.93 14.01
C VAL A 247 -17.80 -2.04 12.61
N ARG A 248 -18.19 -0.93 11.98
CA ARG A 248 -18.74 -0.94 10.61
C ARG A 248 -17.75 -1.44 9.58
N GLU A 249 -16.49 -1.01 9.69
CA GLU A 249 -15.42 -1.48 8.80
C GLU A 249 -15.15 -2.96 8.98
N TYR A 250 -15.09 -3.43 10.23
CA TYR A 250 -14.93 -4.83 10.56
C TYR A 250 -16.08 -5.68 10.00
N ASP A 251 -17.34 -5.26 10.22
CA ASP A 251 -18.53 -5.95 9.72
C ASP A 251 -18.58 -5.96 8.19
N TRP A 252 -18.21 -4.85 7.54
CA TRP A 252 -18.09 -4.77 6.08
C TRP A 252 -17.04 -5.75 5.55
N THR A 253 -15.85 -5.77 6.15
CA THR A 253 -14.77 -6.69 5.76
C THR A 253 -15.18 -8.14 5.95
N LEU A 254 -15.78 -8.49 7.08
CA LEU A 254 -16.30 -9.85 7.30
C LEU A 254 -17.36 -10.22 6.27
N LYS A 255 -18.24 -9.30 5.88
CA LYS A 255 -19.25 -9.55 4.86
C LYS A 255 -18.62 -9.82 3.49
N GLU A 256 -17.63 -9.02 3.08
CA GLU A 256 -16.92 -9.21 1.81
C GLU A 256 -16.12 -10.52 1.76
N LEU A 257 -15.51 -10.92 2.88
CA LEU A 257 -14.82 -12.20 3.02
C LEU A 257 -15.83 -13.37 2.99
N ASN A 258 -16.94 -13.28 3.74
CA ASN A 258 -17.99 -14.30 3.78
C ASN A 258 -18.66 -14.51 2.41
N SER A 259 -18.92 -13.44 1.65
CA SER A 259 -19.57 -13.56 0.33
C SER A 259 -18.73 -14.32 -0.68
N ARG A 260 -17.41 -14.40 -0.45
CA ARG A 260 -16.43 -15.19 -1.22
C ARG A 260 -16.01 -16.47 -0.48
N GLY A 261 -16.67 -16.80 0.63
CA GLY A 261 -16.38 -17.98 1.46
C GLY A 261 -14.96 -18.03 2.02
N LEU A 262 -14.30 -16.88 2.22
CA LEU A 262 -12.93 -16.78 2.74
C LEU A 262 -12.85 -16.99 4.26
N VAL A 263 -13.98 -16.83 4.95
CA VAL A 263 -14.19 -17.10 6.38
C VAL A 263 -15.52 -17.81 6.60
#